data_AF-A0A5Q0H3R7-F1
#
_entry.id   AF-A0A5Q0H3R7-F1
#
_cell.length_a   1.000
_cell.length_b   1.000
_cell.length_c   1.000
_cell.angle_alpha   90.00
_cell.angle_beta   90.00
_cell.angle_gamma   90.00
#
_symmetry.space_group_name_H-M   'P 1'
#
loop_
_entity.id
_entity.type
_entity.pdbx_description
1 polymer ?
#
loop_
_entity_poly.entity_id
_entity_poly.type
_entity_poly.pdbx_seq_one_letter_code
_entity_poly.pdbx_strand_id
1 'polypeptide(L)'
;MAVFAVTTAKGPRWDHTRGIREQAEWDGHSDFADDLFDRDVIILGGPIGDGGGEDVGLLAVVAADEDEVRSTFAKDPWALNGVLRIKEVRPWTLWLDRR
;
A
#
# COMPACT_ATOMS: atom_id res chain seq x y z
N MET A 1 -10.53 0.28 16.16
CA MET A 1 -10.03 -0.22 14.88
C MET A 1 -8.74 -0.99 15.13
N ALA A 2 -8.46 -2.05 14.36
CA ALA A 2 -7.25 -2.85 14.45
C ALA A 2 -6.19 -2.35 13.47
N VAL A 3 -4.93 -2.72 13.69
CA VAL A 3 -3.84 -2.47 12.74
C VAL A 3 -3.61 -3.72 11.91
N PHE A 4 -3.42 -3.53 10.60
CA PHE A 4 -3.09 -4.57 9.64
C PHE A 4 -1.74 -4.26 8.98
N ALA A 5 -0.91 -5.28 8.85
CA ALA A 5 0.23 -5.27 7.95
C ALA A 5 -0.27 -5.58 6.53
N VAL A 6 -0.18 -4.60 5.64
CA VAL A 6 -0.56 -4.71 4.24
C VAL A 6 0.69 -4.75 3.39
N THR A 7 0.90 -5.84 2.66
CA THR A 7 1.97 -5.91 1.65
C THR A 7 1.38 -5.78 0.27
N THR A 8 2.06 -5.02 -0.59
CA THR A 8 1.68 -4.82 -1.98
C THR A 8 2.75 -5.39 -2.89
N ALA A 9 2.34 -5.80 -4.08
CA ALA A 9 3.23 -6.36 -5.09
C ALA A 9 2.96 -5.74 -6.46
N LYS A 10 3.92 -5.92 -7.36
CA LYS A 10 3.82 -5.54 -8.77
C LYS A 10 2.58 -6.21 -9.37
N GLY A 11 1.73 -5.40 -9.98
CA GLY A 11 0.56 -5.84 -10.73
C GLY A 11 0.93 -6.19 -12.18
N PRO A 12 0.01 -6.76 -12.96
CA PRO A 12 0.26 -7.15 -14.35
C PRO A 12 0.67 -6.00 -15.28
N ARG A 13 0.36 -4.75 -14.93
CA ARG A 13 0.72 -3.55 -15.71
C ARG A 13 1.93 -2.80 -15.16
N TRP A 14 2.65 -3.38 -14.21
CA TRP A 14 3.92 -2.82 -13.75
C TRP A 14 4.93 -2.73 -14.90
N ASP A 15 5.51 -1.56 -15.13
CA ASP A 15 6.57 -1.36 -16.12
C ASP A 15 7.93 -1.66 -15.49
N HIS A 16 8.54 -2.78 -15.88
CA HIS A 16 9.83 -3.22 -15.37
C HIS A 16 11.03 -2.38 -15.87
N THR A 17 10.82 -1.49 -16.85
CA THR A 17 11.86 -0.58 -17.35
C THR A 17 11.95 0.72 -16.56
N ARG A 18 11.00 0.95 -15.64
CA ARG A 18 10.83 2.19 -14.88
C ARG A 18 11.00 1.97 -13.39
N GLY A 19 11.48 3.00 -12.69
CA GLY A 19 11.44 3.05 -11.23
C GLY A 19 10.00 3.15 -10.70
N ILE A 20 9.82 2.92 -9.39
CA ILE A 20 8.50 2.98 -8.73
C ILE A 20 7.82 4.35 -8.91
N ARG A 21 8.56 5.45 -8.78
CA ARG A 21 8.02 6.81 -8.95
C ARG A 21 7.85 7.24 -10.40
N GLU A 22 8.31 6.42 -11.34
CA GLU A 22 8.20 6.68 -12.78
C GLU A 22 7.06 5.86 -13.41
N GLN A 23 6.39 5.00 -12.64
CA GLN A 23 5.22 4.27 -13.13
C GLN A 23 4.11 5.24 -13.55
N ALA A 24 3.29 4.82 -14.51
CA ALA A 24 2.11 5.58 -14.89
C ALA A 24 1.18 5.78 -13.68
N GLU A 25 0.50 6.93 -13.62
CA GLU A 25 -0.42 7.30 -12.52
C GLU A 25 0.27 7.42 -11.14
N TRP A 26 1.60 7.62 -11.07
CA TRP A 26 2.31 7.83 -9.80
C TRP A 26 1.71 8.96 -8.97
N ASP A 27 1.43 10.12 -9.57
CA ASP A 27 0.91 11.29 -8.84
C ASP A 27 -0.44 10.96 -8.17
N GLY A 28 -1.36 10.31 -8.89
CA GLY A 28 -2.64 9.88 -8.33
C GLY A 28 -2.51 8.81 -7.23
N HIS A 29 -1.56 7.88 -7.38
CA HIS A 29 -1.25 6.90 -6.33
C HIS A 29 -0.68 7.58 -5.08
N SER A 30 0.22 8.55 -5.26
CA SER A 30 0.81 9.33 -4.17
C SER A 30 -0.26 10.13 -3.42
N ASP A 31 -1.09 10.88 -4.15
CA ASP A 31 -2.18 11.68 -3.56
C ASP A 31 -3.17 10.79 -2.79
N PHE A 32 -3.46 9.59 -3.30
CA PHE A 32 -4.29 8.61 -2.61
C PHE A 32 -3.65 8.13 -1.29
N ALA A 33 -2.36 7.79 -1.32
CA ALA A 33 -1.65 7.35 -0.13
C ALA A 33 -1.52 8.49 0.91
N ASP A 34 -1.28 9.72 0.46
CA ASP A 34 -1.18 10.91 1.29
C ASP A 34 -2.53 11.23 1.98
N ASP A 35 -3.67 11.14 1.27
CA ASP A 35 -5.01 11.28 1.88
C ASP A 35 -5.27 10.22 2.96
N LEU A 36 -4.86 8.97 2.73
CA LEU A 36 -5.00 7.91 3.73
C LEU A 36 -4.11 8.17 4.95
N PHE A 37 -2.92 8.74 4.75
CA PHE A 37 -2.02 9.10 5.82
C PHE A 37 -2.57 10.28 6.65
N ASP A 38 -3.06 11.33 5.99
CA ASP A 38 -3.66 12.51 6.64
C ASP A 38 -4.92 12.17 7.46
N ARG A 39 -5.61 11.07 7.12
CA ARG A 39 -6.79 10.55 7.83
C ARG A 39 -6.46 9.47 8.88
N ASP A 40 -5.18 9.28 9.22
CA ASP A 40 -4.68 8.26 10.15
C ASP A 40 -5.04 6.80 9.75
N VAL A 41 -5.43 6.57 8.49
CA VAL A 41 -5.73 5.23 7.96
C VAL A 41 -4.43 4.50 7.67
N ILE A 42 -3.44 5.17 7.07
CA ILE A 42 -2.07 4.67 6.98
C ILE A 42 -1.26 5.29 8.10
N ILE A 43 -0.64 4.43 8.92
CA ILE A 43 0.20 4.79 10.05
C ILE A 43 1.63 5.14 9.60
N LEU A 44 2.17 4.25 8.76
CA LEU A 44 3.50 4.32 8.17
C LEU A 44 3.54 3.31 7.03
N GLY A 45 4.35 3.59 6.02
CA GLY A 45 4.54 2.66 4.94
C GLY A 45 5.66 3.06 4.00
N GLY A 46 6.05 2.12 3.15
CA GLY A 46 7.03 2.32 2.10
C GLY A 46 7.56 1.02 1.53
N PRO A 47 8.41 1.10 0.49
CA PRO A 47 9.10 -0.06 -0.06
C PRO A 47 10.02 -0.71 0.99
N ILE A 48 10.11 -2.04 0.97
CA ILE A 48 11.09 -2.80 1.76
C ILE A 48 12.09 -3.44 0.80
N GLY A 49 13.38 -3.29 1.13
CA GLY A 49 14.48 -3.79 0.30
C GLY A 49 14.86 -2.83 -0.83
N ASP A 50 15.46 -3.36 -1.88
CA ASP A 50 15.99 -2.61 -3.03
C ASP A 50 14.99 -2.42 -4.18
N GLY A 51 13.73 -2.89 -4.03
CA GLY A 51 12.71 -2.83 -5.07
C GLY A 51 12.92 -3.82 -6.23
N GLY A 52 13.92 -4.70 -6.14
CA GLY A 52 14.22 -5.71 -7.16
C GLY A 52 13.22 -6.86 -7.20
N GLY A 53 12.60 -7.17 -6.06
CA GLY A 53 11.62 -8.25 -5.93
C GLY A 53 10.22 -7.90 -6.48
N GLU A 54 9.27 -8.81 -6.29
CA GLU A 54 7.85 -8.58 -6.61
C GLU A 54 7.18 -7.58 -5.66
N ASP A 55 7.80 -7.29 -4.51
CA ASP A 55 7.21 -6.48 -3.45
C ASP A 55 7.39 -4.98 -3.73
N VAL A 56 6.31 -4.23 -3.51
CA VAL A 56 6.23 -2.79 -3.80
C VAL A 56 6.19 -1.98 -2.50
N GLY A 57 5.50 -2.47 -1.47
CA GLY A 57 5.41 -1.77 -0.19
C GLY A 57 4.94 -2.65 0.96
N LEU A 58 5.30 -2.25 2.17
CA LEU A 58 4.67 -2.64 3.43
C LEU A 58 4.03 -1.41 4.06
N LEU A 59 2.78 -1.53 4.49
CA LEU A 59 2.04 -0.49 5.17
C LEU A 59 1.45 -1.02 6.48
N ALA A 60 1.44 -0.19 7.51
CA ALA A 60 0.61 -0.36 8.69
C ALA A 60 -0.69 0.40 8.48
N VAL A 61 -1.83 -0.30 8.46
CA VAL A 61 -3.14 0.26 8.09
C VAL A 61 -4.13 0.07 9.24
N VAL A 62 -4.85 1.11 9.61
CA VAL A 62 -5.93 1.07 10.59
C VAL A 62 -7.26 0.79 9.87
N ALA A 63 -7.96 -0.27 10.30
CA ALA A 63 -9.26 -0.65 9.76
C ALA A 63 -10.09 -1.46 10.79
N ALA A 64 -11.38 -1.63 10.54
CA ALA A 64 -12.26 -2.50 11.31
C ALA A 64 -11.94 -3.99 11.05
N ASP A 65 -11.68 -4.35 9.80
CA ASP A 65 -11.41 -5.72 9.35
C ASP A 65 -10.61 -5.74 8.02
N GLU A 66 -10.28 -6.93 7.52
CA GLU A 66 -9.55 -7.08 6.26
C GLU A 66 -10.34 -6.63 5.02
N ASP A 67 -11.67 -6.68 5.06
CA ASP A 67 -12.51 -6.31 3.92
C ASP A 67 -12.53 -4.78 3.74
N GLU A 68 -12.52 -4.03 4.84
CA GLU A 68 -12.33 -2.58 4.82
C GLU A 68 -10.96 -2.21 4.23
N VAL A 69 -9.89 -2.91 4.60
CA VAL A 69 -8.56 -2.69 3.99
C VAL A 69 -8.62 -2.92 2.48
N ARG A 70 -9.17 -4.06 2.04
CA ARG A 70 -9.23 -4.41 0.61
C ARG A 70 -10.08 -3.44 -0.19
N SER A 71 -11.25 -3.04 0.34
CA SER A 71 -12.15 -2.10 -0.32
C SER A 71 -11.60 -0.67 -0.36
N THR A 72 -10.81 -0.28 0.63
CA THR A 72 -10.10 1.01 0.63
C THR A 72 -9.03 1.02 -0.45
N PHE A 73 -8.13 0.04 -0.46
CA PHE A 73 -7.04 -0.05 -1.44
C PHE A 73 -7.52 -0.35 -2.86
N ALA A 74 -8.72 -0.91 -3.05
CA ALA A 74 -9.31 -1.07 -4.38
C ALA A 74 -9.61 0.27 -5.09
N LYS A 75 -9.57 1.40 -4.37
CA LYS A 75 -9.76 2.76 -4.92
C LYS A 75 -8.44 3.43 -5.32
N ASP A 76 -7.31 2.82 -5.01
CA ASP A 76 -5.99 3.29 -5.43
C ASP A 76 -5.92 3.32 -6.96
N PRO A 77 -5.53 4.44 -7.59
CA PRO A 77 -5.31 4.51 -9.04
C PRO A 77 -4.41 3.40 -9.57
N TRP A 78 -3.38 3.00 -8.84
CA TRP A 78 -2.54 1.87 -9.24
C TRP A 78 -3.24 0.52 -9.14
N ALA A 79 -4.11 0.31 -8.15
CA ALA A 79 -4.87 -0.93 -8.03
C ALA A 79 -5.94 -1.04 -9.12
N LEU A 80 -6.70 0.05 -9.34
CA LEU A 80 -7.68 0.16 -10.44
C LEU A 80 -7.00 -0.07 -11.79
N ASN A 81 -5.78 0.45 -11.93
CA ASN A 81 -5.00 0.29 -13.12
C ASN A 81 -4.11 -0.97 -13.12
N GLY A 82 -4.20 -1.89 -12.16
CA GLY A 82 -3.39 -3.11 -12.16
C GLY A 82 -1.87 -2.90 -12.23
N VAL A 83 -1.39 -1.71 -11.86
CA VAL A 83 0.05 -1.40 -11.66
C VAL A 83 0.50 -2.04 -10.34
N LEU A 84 -0.37 -2.02 -9.34
CA LEU A 84 -0.15 -2.59 -8.02
C LEU A 84 -1.27 -3.58 -7.68
N ARG A 85 -0.96 -4.56 -6.83
CA ARG A 85 -1.97 -5.42 -6.18
C ARG A 85 -1.65 -5.60 -4.71
N ILE A 86 -2.68 -5.85 -3.89
CA ILE A 86 -2.46 -6.36 -2.53
C ILE A 86 -1.90 -7.78 -2.65
N LYS A 87 -0.76 -8.02 -1.99
CA LYS A 87 -0.15 -9.34 -1.84
C LYS A 87 -0.71 -10.06 -0.62
N GLU A 88 -0.76 -9.38 0.52
CA GLU A 88 -1.21 -9.96 1.79
C GLU A 88 -1.78 -8.86 2.70
N VAL A 89 -2.81 -9.23 3.46
CA VAL A 89 -3.34 -8.43 4.58
C VAL A 89 -3.26 -9.33 5.81
N ARG A 90 -2.64 -8.86 6.89
CA ARG A 90 -2.53 -9.62 8.14
C ARG A 90 -2.81 -8.73 9.34
N PRO A 91 -3.55 -9.20 10.35
CA PRO A 91 -3.64 -8.49 11.63
C PRO A 91 -2.25 -8.29 12.23
N TRP A 92 -1.99 -7.10 12.76
CA TRP A 92 -0.71 -6.75 13.37
C TRP A 92 -0.90 -6.10 14.74
N THR A 93 -0.54 -6.83 15.78
CA THR A 93 -0.45 -6.28 17.14
C THR A 93 0.85 -5.50 17.28
N LEU A 94 0.77 -4.17 17.37
CA LEU A 94 1.91 -3.30 17.63
C LEU A 94 2.22 -3.28 19.13
N TRP A 95 3.40 -3.78 19.52
CA TRP A 95 3.86 -3.76 20.92
C TRP A 95 4.70 -2.51 21.25
N LEU A 96 5.35 -1.94 20.24
CA LEU A 96 6.21 -0.77 20.36
C LEU A 96 5.72 0.28 19.36
N ASP A 97 5.18 1.36 19.90
CA ASP A 97 4.64 2.48 19.13
C ASP A 97 4.95 3.78 19.88
N ARG A 98 5.46 4.80 19.18
CA ARG A 98 5.91 6.08 19.76
C ARG A 98 5.14 7.28 19.22
N ARG A 99 4.10 7.05 18.43
CA ARG A 99 3.18 8.09 17.95
C ARG A 99 2.32 8.60 19.10
#